data_AF-A0A973BGZ1-F1
#
_entry.id   AF-A0A973BGZ1-F1
#
_cell.length_a   1.000
_cell.length_b   1.000
_cell.length_c   1.000
_cell.angle_alpha   90.00
_cell.angle_beta   90.00
_cell.angle_gamma   90.00
#
_symmetry.space_group_name_H-M   'P 1'
#
loop_
_entity.id
_entity.type
_entity.pdbx_description
1 polymer ?
#
loop_
_entity_poly.entity_id
_entity_poly.type
_entity_poly.pdbx_seq_one_letter_code
_entity_poly.pdbx_strand_id
1 'polypeptide(L)'
;MSRKHLTRSVGIAAMLAMAPAAIMQTASAEVLTAQQITAESEAIAGEIQTLQQDVQQVENTLPAQYACPPGTPDRQVDLDRATALRNRALNLSVRINKLRRDYDESINVRTVLGEPTARDLEAVGFGIQNLNALRRDQQAASTSIAALIRTINATPKTEEECDGRDDPVASISFAPASVEPGMRVNAQITARTAGGKAVNISSVTVTGMDAFATLENTQTPGGAASITFKIDDVRRQGPFPISITVQGAPAGAPASATGTRHTQRFSYTVANAAPKIVSIPAAPSGDPGEDISLKGEIVIIDTNADDRNANEVAQSSIKLDGHPVGLETTPDGAFGQNLRVTNRRHDPTKGQYTYDIERNATAKYPHPHGTYDTGFSVTDKEGKSASEPVTITINNTPPEASFTAPRPPNNAFHSNDGKSVSVTGTDKDAIGWMAIASIEIDATAAGGGTYRMNDGVKTLDVTQTGDDSVRFKIVPDSFLHTV
;
A
#
# COMPACT_ATOMS: atom_id res chain seq x y z
N MET A 1 -22.61 -72.01 -10.58
CA MET A 1 -22.13 -72.42 -11.92
C MET A 1 -20.67 -71.97 -12.04
N SER A 2 -19.71 -72.69 -12.60
CA SER A 2 -19.72 -74.06 -13.14
C SER A 2 -18.45 -74.83 -12.71
N ARG A 3 -18.48 -76.17 -12.72
CA ARG A 3 -17.32 -77.06 -12.45
C ARG A 3 -16.90 -77.76 -13.76
N LYS A 4 -15.60 -77.98 -13.94
CA LYS A 4 -14.90 -79.14 -14.58
C LYS A 4 -13.46 -78.71 -14.97
N HIS A 5 -12.32 -79.26 -14.52
CA HIS A 5 -11.95 -80.53 -13.86
C HIS A 5 -11.74 -81.72 -14.83
N LEU A 6 -10.77 -82.61 -14.51
CA LEU A 6 -10.32 -83.86 -15.18
C LEU A 6 -9.36 -83.71 -16.41
N THR A 7 -8.38 -84.61 -16.71
CA THR A 7 -7.67 -85.70 -15.96
C THR A 7 -6.43 -86.26 -16.73
N ARG A 8 -5.48 -86.87 -15.98
CA ARG A 8 -4.64 -88.09 -16.28
C ARG A 8 -3.62 -88.03 -17.46
N SER A 9 -2.37 -88.54 -17.35
CA SER A 9 -1.84 -89.93 -17.14
C SER A 9 -2.06 -90.85 -18.38
N VAL A 10 -1.17 -91.77 -18.80
CA VAL A 10 -0.36 -92.80 -18.08
C VAL A 10 0.88 -93.28 -18.90
N GLY A 11 1.92 -93.80 -18.23
CA GLY A 11 2.95 -94.74 -18.75
C GLY A 11 4.10 -94.92 -17.73
N ILE A 12 4.36 -96.04 -17.01
CA ILE A 12 4.55 -97.49 -17.34
C ILE A 12 5.90 -97.71 -18.07
N ALA A 13 6.86 -98.55 -17.65
CA ALA A 13 7.04 -99.52 -16.53
C ALA A 13 8.51 -99.41 -16.00
N ALA A 14 8.92 -99.67 -14.75
CA ALA A 14 8.71 -100.73 -13.74
C ALA A 14 9.64 -101.97 -13.87
N MET A 15 10.56 -102.18 -12.90
CA MET A 15 10.98 -103.50 -12.39
C MET A 15 11.75 -103.44 -11.04
N LEU A 16 11.92 -104.61 -10.42
CA LEU A 16 12.29 -104.91 -9.02
C LEU A 16 13.70 -104.50 -8.57
N ALA A 17 13.83 -104.12 -7.28
CA ALA A 17 14.75 -104.73 -6.31
C ALA A 17 14.29 -104.42 -4.86
N MET A 18 14.70 -105.24 -3.88
CA MET A 18 14.39 -105.05 -2.45
C MET A 18 15.50 -104.27 -1.72
N ALA A 19 15.13 -103.53 -0.67
CA ALA A 19 16.08 -102.92 0.26
C ALA A 19 16.74 -103.96 1.19
N PRO A 20 17.83 -103.60 1.89
CA PRO A 20 17.60 -103.06 3.24
C PRO A 20 18.48 -101.86 3.65
N ALA A 21 17.98 -101.12 4.65
CA ALA A 21 18.75 -100.32 5.61
C ALA A 21 19.81 -99.32 5.08
N ALA A 22 19.36 -98.25 4.42
CA ALA A 22 20.14 -97.01 4.40
C ALA A 22 20.13 -96.37 5.80
N ILE A 23 21.26 -96.38 6.50
CA ILE A 23 21.45 -95.60 7.73
C ILE A 23 21.47 -94.11 7.34
N MET A 24 20.77 -93.26 8.09
CA MET A 24 20.71 -91.83 7.82
C MET A 24 22.08 -91.17 8.00
N GLN A 25 22.79 -90.91 6.91
CA GLN A 25 23.78 -89.84 6.89
C GLN A 25 23.05 -88.50 6.90
N THR A 26 22.99 -87.88 8.08
CA THR A 26 22.75 -86.44 8.19
C THR A 26 23.87 -85.72 7.46
N ALA A 27 23.54 -84.90 6.47
CA ALA A 27 24.53 -84.09 5.77
C ALA A 27 25.24 -83.17 6.77
N SER A 28 26.55 -83.37 6.93
CA SER A 28 27.46 -82.34 7.41
C SER A 28 27.42 -81.15 6.46
N ALA A 29 27.82 -79.96 6.95
CA ALA A 29 28.01 -78.82 6.08
C ALA A 29 29.06 -79.14 5.00
N GLU A 30 28.94 -78.53 3.81
CA GLU A 30 29.98 -78.61 2.78
C GLU A 30 31.22 -77.86 3.28
N VAL A 31 32.17 -78.62 3.87
CA VAL A 31 33.49 -78.11 4.23
C VAL A 31 34.22 -77.75 2.93
N LEU A 32 34.44 -76.46 2.70
CA LEU A 32 35.11 -75.94 1.52
C LEU A 32 36.49 -76.58 1.37
N THR A 33 36.82 -77.08 0.17
CA THR A 33 38.15 -77.65 -0.10
C THR A 33 39.25 -76.60 0.05
N ALA A 34 40.50 -77.02 0.25
CA ALA A 34 41.63 -76.10 0.40
C ALA A 34 41.75 -75.11 -0.77
N GLN A 35 41.43 -75.54 -1.99
CA GLN A 35 41.38 -74.68 -3.18
C GLN A 35 40.23 -73.66 -3.12
N GLN A 36 39.06 -74.03 -2.60
CA GLN A 36 37.92 -73.11 -2.43
C GLN A 36 38.18 -72.10 -1.30
N ILE A 37 38.82 -72.50 -0.20
CA ILE A 37 39.23 -71.61 0.89
C ILE A 37 40.23 -70.56 0.36
N THR A 38 41.26 -70.98 -0.38
CA THR A 38 42.20 -70.04 -1.01
C THR A 38 41.52 -69.12 -2.00
N ALA A 39 40.67 -69.64 -2.90
CA ALA A 39 39.98 -68.83 -3.91
C ALA A 39 39.02 -67.78 -3.32
N GLU A 40 38.23 -68.12 -2.28
CA GLU A 40 37.40 -67.13 -1.56
C GLU A 40 38.27 -66.13 -0.79
N SER A 41 39.45 -66.54 -0.30
CA SER A 41 40.39 -65.61 0.32
C SER A 41 40.99 -64.59 -0.66
N GLU A 42 41.29 -65.02 -1.89
CA GLU A 42 41.78 -64.16 -2.98
C GLU A 42 40.67 -63.23 -3.49
N ALA A 43 39.43 -63.72 -3.60
CA ALA A 43 38.26 -62.91 -3.94
C ALA A 43 38.00 -61.82 -2.89
N ILE A 44 38.02 -62.17 -1.59
CA ILE A 44 37.89 -61.21 -0.49
C ILE A 44 39.06 -60.21 -0.50
N ALA A 45 40.30 -60.65 -0.76
CA ALA A 45 41.45 -59.74 -0.87
C ALA A 45 41.27 -58.71 -2.00
N GLY A 46 40.85 -59.17 -3.18
CA GLY A 46 40.55 -58.31 -4.32
C GLY A 46 39.43 -57.31 -4.02
N GLU A 47 38.33 -57.77 -3.40
CA GLU A 47 37.21 -56.88 -3.04
C GLU A 47 37.57 -55.86 -1.95
N ILE A 48 38.47 -56.20 -1.00
CA ILE A 48 39.04 -55.24 -0.05
C ILE A 48 39.89 -54.20 -0.81
N GLN A 49 40.71 -54.62 -1.77
CA GLN A 49 41.54 -53.71 -2.56
C GLN A 49 40.68 -52.76 -3.42
N THR A 50 39.64 -53.27 -4.09
CA THR A 50 38.66 -52.43 -4.81
C THR A 50 37.93 -51.48 -3.86
N LEU A 51 37.50 -51.95 -2.67
CA LEU A 51 36.86 -51.09 -1.67
C LEU A 51 37.80 -49.96 -1.20
N GLN A 52 39.09 -50.23 -1.01
CA GLN A 52 40.09 -49.20 -0.67
C GLN A 52 40.28 -48.18 -1.82
N GLN A 53 40.30 -48.65 -3.08
CA GLN A 53 40.36 -47.78 -4.25
C GLN A 53 39.12 -46.88 -4.38
N ASP A 54 37.92 -47.44 -4.19
CA ASP A 54 36.66 -46.70 -4.24
C ASP A 54 36.58 -45.63 -3.14
N VAL A 55 37.06 -45.93 -1.93
CA VAL A 55 37.15 -44.96 -0.82
C VAL A 55 38.08 -43.81 -1.19
N GLN A 56 39.27 -44.11 -1.72
CA GLN A 56 40.22 -43.08 -2.14
C GLN A 56 39.69 -42.25 -3.32
N GLN A 57 38.95 -42.88 -4.24
CA GLN A 57 38.31 -42.17 -5.35
C GLN A 57 37.27 -41.17 -4.85
N VAL A 58 36.38 -41.56 -3.93
CA VAL A 58 35.39 -40.64 -3.34
C VAL A 58 36.11 -39.51 -2.59
N GLU A 59 37.08 -39.83 -1.73
CA GLU A 59 37.86 -38.84 -0.97
C GLU A 59 38.55 -37.81 -1.88
N ASN A 60 39.17 -38.26 -2.97
CA ASN A 60 39.82 -37.40 -3.97
C ASN A 60 38.84 -36.54 -4.79
N THR A 61 37.53 -36.84 -4.75
CA THR A 61 36.49 -36.06 -5.44
C THR A 61 35.68 -35.14 -4.52
N LEU A 62 35.93 -35.16 -3.20
CA LEU A 62 35.23 -34.26 -2.28
C LEU A 62 35.60 -32.79 -2.53
N PRO A 63 34.63 -31.87 -2.44
CA PRO A 63 34.90 -30.44 -2.56
C PRO A 63 35.52 -29.90 -1.26
N ALA A 64 36.33 -28.84 -1.38
CA ALA A 64 36.90 -28.14 -0.22
C ALA A 64 35.83 -27.46 0.67
N GLN A 65 34.66 -27.18 0.11
CA GLN A 65 33.46 -26.68 0.77
C GLN A 65 32.24 -27.07 -0.06
N TYR A 66 31.13 -27.48 0.54
CA TYR A 66 29.84 -27.38 -0.14
C TYR A 66 29.29 -25.95 0.10
N ALA A 67 28.51 -25.39 -0.83
CA ALA A 67 28.24 -23.93 -0.88
C ALA A 67 26.75 -23.54 -0.94
N CYS A 68 26.28 -22.62 -0.08
CA CYS A 68 25.05 -21.85 -0.36
C CYS A 68 25.38 -20.67 -1.34
N PRO A 69 25.76 -20.91 -2.63
CA PRO A 69 24.78 -21.03 -3.74
C PRO A 69 25.08 -22.14 -4.78
N PRO A 70 24.13 -22.47 -5.69
CA PRO A 70 24.22 -23.67 -6.54
C PRO A 70 25.31 -23.63 -7.62
N GLY A 71 26.14 -24.68 -7.66
CA GLY A 71 27.23 -24.82 -8.64
C GLY A 71 28.03 -26.13 -8.57
N THR A 72 27.44 -27.23 -8.06
CA THR A 72 28.10 -28.50 -7.63
C THR A 72 28.95 -28.40 -6.35
N PRO A 73 29.25 -29.52 -5.66
CA PRO A 73 28.62 -30.85 -5.69
C PRO A 73 27.53 -31.03 -4.60
N ASP A 74 26.82 -32.16 -4.62
CA ASP A 74 25.80 -32.54 -3.64
C ASP A 74 26.40 -33.37 -2.48
N ARG A 75 26.26 -32.85 -1.26
CA ARG A 75 26.73 -33.45 0.00
C ARG A 75 25.99 -34.72 0.38
N GLN A 76 24.70 -34.83 0.05
CA GLN A 76 23.91 -36.04 0.33
C GLN A 76 24.35 -37.19 -0.58
N VAL A 77 24.68 -36.92 -1.85
CA VAL A 77 25.20 -37.93 -2.78
C VAL A 77 26.52 -38.52 -2.29
N ASP A 78 27.42 -37.73 -1.71
CA ASP A 78 28.67 -38.23 -1.13
C ASP A 78 28.44 -39.04 0.16
N LEU A 79 27.47 -38.63 1.00
CA LEU A 79 27.00 -39.38 2.17
C LEU A 79 26.41 -40.75 1.79
N ASP A 80 25.62 -40.81 0.72
CA ASP A 80 25.01 -42.03 0.19
C ASP A 80 26.08 -42.97 -0.41
N ARG A 81 27.01 -42.43 -1.20
CA ARG A 81 28.19 -43.16 -1.70
C ARG A 81 28.99 -43.77 -0.56
N ALA A 82 29.36 -42.98 0.45
CA ALA A 82 30.14 -43.46 1.58
C ALA A 82 29.37 -44.49 2.43
N THR A 83 28.04 -44.37 2.50
CA THR A 83 27.15 -45.37 3.14
C THR A 83 27.11 -46.69 2.36
N ALA A 84 27.10 -46.65 1.02
CA ALA A 84 27.21 -47.84 0.19
C ALA A 84 28.57 -48.56 0.39
N LEU A 85 29.67 -47.80 0.50
CA LEU A 85 30.99 -48.34 0.84
C LEU A 85 31.01 -48.99 2.24
N ARG A 86 30.37 -48.35 3.24
CA ARG A 86 30.18 -48.94 4.59
C ARG A 86 29.44 -50.28 4.53
N ASN A 87 28.38 -50.38 3.73
CA ASN A 87 27.61 -51.62 3.59
C ASN A 87 28.42 -52.74 2.93
N ARG A 88 29.28 -52.42 1.96
CA ARG A 88 30.26 -53.38 1.39
C ARG A 88 31.29 -53.83 2.42
N ALA A 89 31.84 -52.91 3.23
CA ALA A 89 32.78 -53.24 4.32
C ALA A 89 32.16 -54.20 5.35
N LEU A 90 30.88 -54.04 5.68
CA LEU A 90 30.15 -54.92 6.59
C LEU A 90 29.95 -56.33 5.98
N ASN A 91 29.58 -56.42 4.70
CA ASN A 91 29.44 -57.69 4.00
C ASN A 91 30.77 -58.48 3.98
N LEU A 92 31.88 -57.82 3.63
CA LEU A 92 33.22 -58.41 3.69
C LEU A 92 33.57 -58.90 5.11
N SER A 93 33.19 -58.16 6.16
CA SER A 93 33.36 -58.63 7.54
C SER A 93 32.60 -59.93 7.81
N VAL A 94 31.35 -60.05 7.33
CA VAL A 94 30.56 -61.30 7.46
C VAL A 94 31.23 -62.45 6.69
N ARG A 95 31.72 -62.22 5.47
CA ARG A 95 32.43 -63.22 4.66
C ARG A 95 33.74 -63.67 5.30
N ILE A 96 34.57 -62.76 5.81
CA ILE A 96 35.80 -63.10 6.56
C ILE A 96 35.47 -63.95 7.80
N ASN A 97 34.39 -63.62 8.54
CA ASN A 97 33.96 -64.41 9.68
C ASN A 97 33.28 -65.75 9.28
N LYS A 98 32.83 -65.93 8.02
CA LYS A 98 32.45 -67.23 7.46
C LYS A 98 33.68 -68.03 7.06
N LEU A 99 34.54 -67.50 6.19
CA LEU A 99 35.78 -68.13 5.73
C LEU A 99 36.67 -68.56 6.89
N ARG A 100 36.72 -67.77 7.98
CA ARG A 100 37.40 -68.19 9.21
C ARG A 100 36.75 -69.41 9.88
N ARG A 101 35.42 -69.50 9.95
CA ARG A 101 34.75 -70.70 10.48
C ARG A 101 34.96 -71.90 9.56
N ASP A 102 34.88 -71.72 8.26
CA ASP A 102 35.14 -72.76 7.26
C ASP A 102 36.60 -73.30 7.40
N TYR A 103 37.56 -72.40 7.63
CA TYR A 103 38.95 -72.75 7.97
C TYR A 103 39.06 -73.44 9.34
N ASP A 104 38.51 -72.83 10.41
CA ASP A 104 38.56 -73.36 11.77
C ASP A 104 37.83 -74.74 11.86
N GLU A 105 36.85 -75.03 10.99
CA GLU A 105 36.23 -76.35 10.82
C GLU A 105 37.15 -77.32 10.04
N SER A 106 37.65 -76.93 8.86
CA SER A 106 38.52 -77.80 8.03
C SER A 106 39.78 -78.30 8.76
N ILE A 107 40.42 -77.47 9.60
CA ILE A 107 41.60 -77.90 10.38
C ILE A 107 41.28 -78.85 11.54
N ASN A 108 40.01 -78.95 11.94
CA ASN A 108 39.57 -79.77 13.08
C ASN A 108 38.98 -81.14 12.68
N VAL A 109 38.57 -81.35 11.42
CA VAL A 109 38.06 -82.66 11.00
C VAL A 109 39.20 -83.67 10.89
N ARG A 110 39.02 -84.84 11.51
CA ARG A 110 39.93 -85.98 11.35
C ARG A 110 39.33 -87.04 10.44
N THR A 111 40.10 -87.38 9.41
CA THR A 111 40.08 -88.69 8.72
C THR A 111 38.78 -89.09 8.01
N VAL A 112 38.40 -88.33 6.98
CA VAL A 112 37.67 -88.86 5.81
C VAL A 112 38.53 -88.67 4.56
N LEU A 113 38.48 -89.63 3.63
CA LEU A 113 39.20 -89.57 2.35
C LEU A 113 38.53 -88.54 1.41
N GLY A 114 39.21 -87.42 1.17
CA GLY A 114 38.78 -86.36 0.25
C GLY A 114 38.50 -84.99 0.91
N GLU A 115 38.50 -84.92 2.24
CA GLU A 115 38.37 -83.65 2.98
C GLU A 115 39.71 -82.90 3.05
N PRO A 116 39.68 -81.55 3.07
CA PRO A 116 40.89 -80.73 3.16
C PRO A 116 41.63 -80.96 4.48
N THR A 117 42.87 -81.42 4.43
CA THR A 117 43.71 -81.52 5.63
C THR A 117 44.45 -80.22 5.88
N ALA A 118 44.91 -80.00 7.11
CA ALA A 118 45.80 -78.88 7.44
C ALA A 118 47.05 -78.84 6.55
N ARG A 119 47.54 -80.00 6.08
CA ARG A 119 48.67 -80.08 5.14
C ARG A 119 48.35 -79.52 3.75
N ASP A 120 47.11 -79.66 3.28
CA ASP A 120 46.72 -79.16 1.95
C ASP A 120 46.64 -77.63 1.96
N LEU A 121 46.20 -77.05 3.08
CA LEU A 121 46.23 -75.61 3.33
C LEU A 121 47.66 -75.08 3.52
N GLU A 122 48.51 -75.80 4.28
CA GLU A 122 49.95 -75.50 4.39
C GLU A 122 50.67 -75.57 3.03
N ALA A 123 50.34 -76.56 2.19
CA ALA A 123 50.95 -76.76 0.87
C ALA A 123 50.61 -75.64 -0.13
N VAL A 124 49.46 -74.97 0.01
CA VAL A 124 49.11 -73.75 -0.74
C VAL A 124 49.47 -72.46 0.01
N GLY A 125 50.16 -72.54 1.15
CA GLY A 125 50.62 -71.39 1.93
C GLY A 125 49.50 -70.61 2.64
N PHE A 126 48.32 -71.21 2.84
CA PHE A 126 47.19 -70.56 3.49
C PHE A 126 47.07 -70.94 4.97
N GLY A 127 46.95 -69.94 5.84
CA GLY A 127 46.64 -70.17 7.25
C GLY A 127 46.18 -68.93 8.00
N ILE A 128 46.26 -69.00 9.33
CA ILE A 128 45.75 -67.96 10.24
C ILE A 128 46.34 -66.56 9.98
N GLN A 129 47.54 -66.46 9.39
CA GLN A 129 48.15 -65.18 9.03
C GLN A 129 47.43 -64.48 7.87
N ASN A 130 46.94 -65.25 6.88
CA ASN A 130 46.16 -64.75 5.76
C ASN A 130 44.80 -64.22 6.25
N LEU A 131 44.10 -64.99 7.10
CA LEU A 131 42.85 -64.57 7.75
C LEU A 131 43.04 -63.31 8.62
N ASN A 132 44.16 -63.22 9.34
CA ASN A 132 44.52 -62.03 10.12
C ASN A 132 44.88 -60.83 9.22
N ALA A 133 45.47 -61.03 8.04
CA ALA A 133 45.68 -59.97 7.05
C ALA A 133 44.33 -59.44 6.54
N LEU A 134 43.48 -60.29 5.96
CA LEU A 134 42.15 -59.90 5.48
C LEU A 134 41.33 -59.14 6.55
N ARG A 135 41.40 -59.58 7.81
CA ARG A 135 40.75 -58.89 8.92
C ARG A 135 41.35 -57.50 9.22
N ARG A 136 42.68 -57.35 9.21
CA ARG A 136 43.34 -56.04 9.37
C ARG A 136 43.00 -55.10 8.22
N ASP A 137 42.99 -55.61 6.99
CA ASP A 137 42.83 -54.80 5.78
C ASP A 137 41.36 -54.35 5.61
N GLN A 138 40.40 -55.21 6.00
CA GLN A 138 38.99 -54.86 6.14
C GLN A 138 38.74 -53.87 7.29
N GLN A 139 39.46 -53.97 8.41
CA GLN A 139 39.41 -53.00 9.50
C GLN A 139 40.01 -51.64 9.11
N ALA A 140 41.09 -51.64 8.33
CA ALA A 140 41.68 -50.42 7.77
C ALA A 140 40.69 -49.72 6.82
N ALA A 141 40.11 -50.46 5.85
CA ALA A 141 39.07 -49.92 4.96
C ALA A 141 37.86 -49.37 5.73
N SER A 142 37.38 -50.10 6.76
CA SER A 142 36.30 -49.64 7.64
C SER A 142 36.65 -48.34 8.39
N THR A 143 37.92 -48.19 8.78
CA THR A 143 38.43 -46.99 9.47
C THR A 143 38.50 -45.79 8.51
N SER A 144 38.96 -45.99 7.27
CA SER A 144 38.95 -44.96 6.23
C SER A 144 37.53 -44.53 5.86
N ILE A 145 36.57 -45.45 5.73
CA ILE A 145 35.15 -45.12 5.50
C ILE A 145 34.57 -44.30 6.68
N ALA A 146 34.96 -44.64 7.92
CA ALA A 146 34.56 -43.86 9.09
C ALA A 146 35.25 -42.48 9.15
N ALA A 147 36.45 -42.32 8.59
CA ALA A 147 37.12 -41.03 8.42
C ALA A 147 36.42 -40.19 7.34
N LEU A 148 36.23 -40.74 6.15
CA LEU A 148 35.51 -40.13 5.02
C LEU A 148 34.16 -39.55 5.45
N ILE A 149 33.35 -40.32 6.19
CA ILE A 149 32.04 -39.87 6.66
C ILE A 149 32.14 -38.79 7.76
N ARG A 150 33.24 -38.74 8.54
CA ARG A 150 33.50 -37.59 9.41
C ARG A 150 33.90 -36.36 8.60
N THR A 151 34.70 -36.51 7.55
CA THR A 151 35.08 -35.42 6.63
C THR A 151 33.85 -34.79 6.00
N ILE A 152 32.99 -35.57 5.33
CA ILE A 152 31.74 -35.09 4.68
C ILE A 152 30.78 -34.39 5.68
N ASN A 153 30.78 -34.82 6.95
CA ASN A 153 30.00 -34.17 8.01
C ASN A 153 30.67 -32.93 8.62
N ALA A 154 31.98 -32.75 8.45
CA ALA A 154 32.72 -31.57 8.91
C ALA A 154 32.81 -30.47 7.83
N THR A 155 32.64 -30.81 6.54
CA THR A 155 32.59 -29.84 5.44
C THR A 155 31.32 -28.95 5.52
N PRO A 156 31.41 -27.62 5.29
CA PRO A 156 30.25 -26.70 5.21
C PRO A 156 29.20 -27.09 4.14
N LYS A 157 27.94 -26.59 4.24
CA LYS A 157 26.72 -27.05 3.53
C LYS A 157 26.35 -26.31 2.20
N THR A 158 25.45 -26.90 1.40
CA THR A 158 24.84 -26.27 0.18
C THR A 158 23.52 -25.52 0.41
N GLU A 159 23.15 -24.57 -0.47
CA GLU A 159 21.92 -23.73 -0.32
C GLU A 159 20.63 -24.56 -0.21
N GLU A 160 20.57 -25.71 -0.88
CA GLU A 160 19.42 -26.61 -0.84
C GLU A 160 19.31 -27.38 0.50
N GLU A 161 20.39 -27.40 1.31
CA GLU A 161 20.37 -27.77 2.73
C GLU A 161 20.18 -26.56 3.68
N CYS A 162 20.30 -25.31 3.20
CA CYS A 162 20.28 -24.08 4.00
C CYS A 162 18.81 -23.60 4.19
N ASP A 163 18.13 -24.00 5.27
CA ASP A 163 16.69 -23.71 5.56
C ASP A 163 16.32 -22.22 5.80
N GLY A 164 17.28 -21.32 5.58
CA GLY A 164 17.20 -19.88 5.83
C GLY A 164 17.64 -19.44 7.23
N ARG A 165 18.04 -20.35 8.13
CA ARG A 165 18.65 -19.98 9.43
C ARG A 165 20.10 -19.54 9.31
N ASP A 166 20.86 -20.18 8.44
CA ASP A 166 22.29 -19.94 8.27
C ASP A 166 22.59 -18.63 7.47
N ASP A 167 21.60 -18.10 6.73
CA ASP A 167 21.61 -16.75 6.14
C ASP A 167 20.28 -16.01 6.41
N PRO A 168 20.11 -15.43 7.61
CA PRO A 168 18.82 -14.92 8.07
C PRO A 168 18.40 -13.62 7.37
N VAL A 169 17.08 -13.37 7.30
CA VAL A 169 16.55 -12.07 6.85
C VAL A 169 17.09 -10.95 7.76
N ALA A 170 17.78 -9.97 7.17
CA ALA A 170 18.54 -8.94 7.89
C ALA A 170 18.05 -7.51 7.60
N SER A 171 17.31 -7.30 6.51
CA SER A 171 16.72 -6.00 6.18
C SER A 171 15.43 -6.14 5.39
N ILE A 172 14.55 -5.16 5.56
CA ILE A 172 13.31 -4.96 4.81
C ILE A 172 13.40 -3.57 4.15
N SER A 173 12.90 -3.45 2.92
CA SER A 173 12.72 -2.18 2.20
C SER A 173 11.24 -1.92 1.97
N PHE A 174 10.80 -0.76 2.42
CA PHE A 174 9.43 -0.27 2.34
C PHE A 174 9.48 1.27 2.25
N ALA A 175 9.06 1.80 1.10
CA ALA A 175 9.10 3.24 0.81
C ALA A 175 7.91 3.66 -0.09
N PRO A 176 6.65 3.53 0.37
CA PRO A 176 5.49 4.04 -0.35
C PRO A 176 5.48 5.58 -0.42
N ALA A 177 4.70 6.11 -1.36
CA ALA A 177 4.39 7.54 -1.39
C ALA A 177 3.57 7.97 -0.17
N SER A 178 3.85 9.18 0.32
CA SER A 178 2.96 9.93 1.21
C SER A 178 1.71 10.34 0.42
N VAL A 179 0.52 10.11 0.96
CA VAL A 179 -0.77 10.50 0.36
C VAL A 179 -1.67 11.19 1.38
N GLU A 180 -2.64 11.95 0.88
CA GLU A 180 -3.64 12.65 1.68
C GLU A 180 -4.62 11.66 2.35
N PRO A 181 -5.31 12.06 3.43
CA PRO A 181 -6.30 11.20 4.11
C PRO A 181 -7.40 10.68 3.17
N GLY A 182 -8.01 9.56 3.53
CA GLY A 182 -8.99 8.85 2.69
C GLY A 182 -8.43 8.13 1.46
N MET A 183 -7.20 8.42 1.03
CA MET A 183 -6.60 7.84 -0.17
C MET A 183 -6.04 6.42 0.05
N ARG A 184 -5.97 5.64 -1.02
CA ARG A 184 -5.36 4.29 -1.04
C ARG A 184 -3.88 4.34 -1.41
N VAL A 185 -3.08 3.56 -0.71
CA VAL A 185 -1.65 3.33 -0.95
C VAL A 185 -1.44 1.88 -1.35
N ASN A 186 -0.77 1.66 -2.49
CA ASN A 186 -0.24 0.36 -2.88
C ASN A 186 1.28 0.38 -2.65
N ALA A 187 1.75 -0.45 -1.73
CA ALA A 187 3.15 -0.47 -1.31
C ALA A 187 3.82 -1.81 -1.62
N GLN A 188 5.03 -1.76 -2.15
CA GLN A 188 5.89 -2.92 -2.34
C GLN A 188 6.78 -3.13 -1.10
N ILE A 189 6.95 -4.40 -0.71
CA ILE A 189 7.83 -4.85 0.36
C ILE A 189 8.83 -5.82 -0.25
N THR A 190 10.12 -5.51 -0.12
CA THR A 190 11.21 -6.43 -0.44
C THR A 190 12.07 -6.64 0.79
N ALA A 191 12.78 -7.76 0.86
CA ALA A 191 13.68 -8.05 1.97
C ALA A 191 14.98 -8.68 1.45
N ARG A 192 16.06 -8.53 2.23
CA ARG A 192 17.36 -9.14 1.97
C ARG A 192 17.89 -9.90 3.18
N THR A 193 18.64 -10.96 2.90
CA THR A 193 19.36 -11.76 3.90
C THR A 193 20.61 -11.04 4.39
N ALA A 194 21.30 -11.60 5.39
CA ALA A 194 22.58 -11.08 5.90
C ALA A 194 23.69 -11.14 4.83
N GLY A 195 23.69 -12.19 4.00
CA GLY A 195 24.49 -12.32 2.78
C GLY A 195 24.00 -11.46 1.61
N GLY A 196 22.97 -10.64 1.81
CA GLY A 196 22.47 -9.67 0.82
C GLY A 196 21.59 -10.26 -0.29
N LYS A 197 21.26 -11.55 -0.25
CA LYS A 197 20.40 -12.22 -1.25
C LYS A 197 18.97 -11.70 -1.15
N ALA A 198 18.22 -11.80 -2.25
CA ALA A 198 16.78 -11.55 -2.22
C ALA A 198 16.06 -12.61 -1.36
N VAL A 199 14.92 -12.25 -0.77
CA VAL A 199 14.10 -13.13 0.06
C VAL A 199 12.81 -13.50 -0.67
N ASN A 200 12.50 -14.79 -0.71
CA ASN A 200 11.21 -15.30 -1.15
C ASN A 200 10.23 -15.17 0.02
N ILE A 201 9.43 -14.10 0.04
CA ILE A 201 8.55 -13.77 1.17
C ILE A 201 7.36 -14.74 1.20
N SER A 202 7.21 -15.45 2.32
CA SER A 202 6.14 -16.41 2.58
C SER A 202 5.05 -15.87 3.51
N SER A 203 5.35 -14.87 4.36
CA SER A 203 4.34 -14.07 5.04
C SER A 203 4.81 -12.65 5.35
N VAL A 204 3.85 -11.74 5.47
CA VAL A 204 4.02 -10.37 5.96
C VAL A 204 3.03 -10.13 7.09
N THR A 205 3.44 -9.38 8.11
CA THR A 205 2.55 -8.81 9.13
C THR A 205 2.91 -7.36 9.35
N VAL A 206 1.92 -6.47 9.42
CA VAL A 206 2.12 -5.03 9.66
C VAL A 206 1.36 -4.65 10.93
N THR A 207 2.00 -3.91 11.84
CA THR A 207 1.42 -3.49 13.12
C THR A 207 1.67 -2.00 13.37
N GLY A 208 0.69 -1.29 13.95
CA GLY A 208 0.71 0.17 14.13
C GLY A 208 0.10 0.93 12.94
N MET A 209 -0.39 0.22 11.92
CA MET A 209 -1.12 0.80 10.79
C MET A 209 -2.54 1.23 11.20
N ASP A 210 -3.15 0.46 12.10
CA ASP A 210 -4.41 0.72 12.82
C ASP A 210 -4.45 2.07 13.57
N ALA A 211 -3.31 2.75 13.70
CA ALA A 211 -3.23 4.10 14.24
C ALA A 211 -3.46 5.22 13.20
N PHE A 212 -3.64 4.92 11.90
CA PHE A 212 -3.87 5.91 10.83
C PHE A 212 -4.48 5.39 9.52
N ALA A 213 -4.64 4.07 9.36
CA ALA A 213 -5.07 3.46 8.11
C ALA A 213 -5.69 2.06 8.32
N THR A 214 -6.60 1.69 7.44
CA THR A 214 -7.13 0.34 7.31
C THR A 214 -6.32 -0.47 6.30
N LEU A 215 -5.74 -1.59 6.73
CA LEU A 215 -5.09 -2.56 5.84
C LEU A 215 -6.16 -3.34 5.07
N GLU A 216 -6.18 -3.23 3.75
CA GLU A 216 -7.21 -3.84 2.88
C GLU A 216 -6.77 -5.16 2.24
N ASN A 217 -5.47 -5.30 1.91
CA ASN A 217 -4.94 -6.44 1.18
C ASN A 217 -3.45 -6.69 1.51
N THR A 218 -3.01 -7.93 1.38
CA THR A 218 -1.60 -8.35 1.49
C THR A 218 -1.36 -9.56 0.58
N GLN A 219 -0.34 -9.49 -0.28
CA GLN A 219 -0.02 -10.54 -1.25
C GLN A 219 1.46 -10.93 -1.16
N THR A 220 1.71 -12.23 -1.15
CA THR A 220 3.05 -12.82 -1.00
C THR A 220 3.30 -13.86 -2.11
N PRO A 221 3.69 -13.42 -3.33
CA PRO A 221 3.87 -14.28 -4.50
C PRO A 221 5.17 -15.10 -4.47
N GLY A 222 5.74 -15.38 -3.29
CA GLY A 222 7.02 -16.08 -3.15
C GLY A 222 8.25 -15.25 -3.55
N GLY A 223 8.13 -13.92 -3.55
CA GLY A 223 9.19 -12.98 -3.95
C GLY A 223 9.01 -11.64 -3.24
N ALA A 224 8.98 -10.53 -4.00
CA ALA A 224 8.51 -9.25 -3.49
C ALA A 224 7.03 -9.35 -3.06
N ALA A 225 6.69 -8.87 -1.87
CA ALA A 225 5.32 -8.84 -1.38
C ALA A 225 4.69 -7.46 -1.61
N SER A 226 3.38 -7.37 -1.64
CA SER A 226 2.64 -6.10 -1.71
C SER A 226 1.60 -5.99 -0.61
N ILE A 227 1.32 -4.76 -0.19
CA ILE A 227 0.18 -4.43 0.67
C ILE A 227 -0.62 -3.28 0.07
N THR A 228 -1.94 -3.30 0.27
CA THR A 228 -2.83 -2.18 -0.03
C THR A 228 -3.47 -1.73 1.27
N PHE A 229 -3.40 -0.44 1.57
CA PHE A 229 -4.07 0.17 2.72
C PHE A 229 -4.72 1.49 2.34
N LYS A 230 -5.83 1.82 3.00
CA LYS A 230 -6.52 3.11 2.87
C LYS A 230 -6.18 3.95 4.09
N ILE A 231 -5.68 5.16 3.92
CA ILE A 231 -5.57 6.13 5.02
C ILE A 231 -6.99 6.44 5.52
N ASP A 232 -7.15 6.60 6.83
CA ASP A 232 -8.44 6.97 7.42
C ASP A 232 -8.93 8.29 6.80
N ASP A 233 -10.26 8.47 6.63
CA ASP A 233 -10.83 9.64 5.93
C ASP A 233 -10.55 10.98 6.62
N VAL A 234 -10.19 10.94 7.91
CA VAL A 234 -9.66 12.08 8.66
C VAL A 234 -8.43 11.64 9.45
N ARG A 235 -7.26 12.22 9.16
CA ARG A 235 -6.03 11.94 9.91
C ARG A 235 -5.00 13.05 9.83
N ARG A 236 -4.47 13.51 10.97
CA ARG A 236 -3.40 14.51 10.96
C ARG A 236 -2.21 14.09 10.12
N GLN A 237 -1.65 15.06 9.41
CA GLN A 237 -0.37 14.96 8.74
C GLN A 237 0.72 14.60 9.77
N GLY A 238 1.73 13.84 9.33
CA GLY A 238 2.92 13.56 10.12
C GLY A 238 3.32 12.08 10.15
N PRO A 239 4.43 11.77 10.85
CA PRO A 239 5.00 10.43 10.93
C PRO A 239 4.24 9.49 11.88
N PHE A 240 3.78 8.35 11.35
CA PHE A 240 3.20 7.26 12.10
C PHE A 240 4.17 6.06 12.13
N PRO A 241 4.56 5.58 13.32
CA PRO A 241 5.48 4.46 13.45
C PRO A 241 4.76 3.14 13.15
N ILE A 242 5.27 2.39 12.18
CA ILE A 242 4.83 1.02 11.88
C ILE A 242 5.98 0.04 12.14
N SER A 243 5.63 -1.21 12.44
CA SER A 243 6.57 -2.34 12.35
C SER A 243 6.09 -3.29 11.26
N ILE A 244 6.98 -3.64 10.34
CA ILE A 244 6.74 -4.64 9.32
C ILE A 244 7.56 -5.87 9.70
N THR A 245 6.88 -6.99 9.84
CA THR A 245 7.48 -8.31 10.02
C THR A 245 7.39 -9.07 8.70
N VAL A 246 8.54 -9.56 8.22
CA VAL A 246 8.63 -10.46 7.06
C VAL A 246 9.07 -11.83 7.56
N GLN A 247 8.48 -12.89 7.01
CA GLN A 247 9.07 -14.23 7.03
C GLN A 247 9.31 -14.69 5.59
N GLY A 248 10.46 -15.31 5.35
CA GLY A 248 10.84 -15.84 4.04
C GLY A 248 12.20 -16.51 4.06
N ALA A 249 12.49 -17.29 3.03
CA ALA A 249 13.77 -17.96 2.82
C ALA A 249 14.61 -17.22 1.76
N PRO A 250 15.94 -17.47 1.68
CA PRO A 250 16.76 -16.96 0.58
C PRO A 250 16.21 -17.39 -0.80
N ALA A 251 16.28 -16.51 -1.80
CA ALA A 251 15.87 -16.84 -3.15
C ALA A 251 16.77 -17.95 -3.74
N GLY A 252 16.19 -19.13 -3.96
CA GLY A 252 16.90 -20.35 -4.35
C GLY A 252 16.85 -21.47 -3.29
N ALA A 253 16.40 -21.17 -2.06
CA ALA A 253 16.14 -22.19 -1.06
C ALA A 253 14.95 -23.11 -1.45
N PRO A 254 14.86 -24.35 -0.91
CA PRO A 254 13.79 -25.28 -1.23
C PRO A 254 12.39 -24.73 -0.93
N ALA A 255 11.37 -25.17 -1.67
CA ALA A 255 9.98 -24.76 -1.46
C ALA A 255 9.40 -25.16 -0.07
N SER A 256 10.08 -26.06 0.65
CA SER A 256 9.77 -26.46 2.03
C SER A 256 10.47 -25.62 3.10
N ALA A 257 11.39 -24.72 2.72
CA ALA A 257 12.14 -23.90 3.68
C ALA A 257 11.23 -22.83 4.30
N THR A 258 10.93 -22.97 5.60
CA THR A 258 10.16 -21.97 6.36
C THR A 258 10.88 -20.62 6.48
N GLY A 259 12.19 -20.58 6.24
CA GLY A 259 12.98 -19.36 6.29
C GLY A 259 13.11 -18.78 7.69
N THR A 260 13.46 -17.49 7.76
CA THR A 260 13.61 -16.74 9.01
C THR A 260 12.66 -15.54 9.07
N ARG A 261 12.38 -15.09 10.30
CA ARG A 261 11.44 -14.01 10.60
C ARG A 261 12.20 -12.77 11.08
N HIS A 262 12.06 -11.65 10.39
CA HIS A 262 12.68 -10.36 10.71
C HIS A 262 11.61 -9.30 10.92
N THR A 263 11.82 -8.36 11.84
CA THR A 263 10.90 -7.22 12.07
C THR A 263 11.68 -5.92 12.06
N GLN A 264 11.32 -5.02 11.16
CA GLN A 264 11.93 -3.69 11.02
C GLN A 264 10.88 -2.60 11.22
N ARG A 265 11.29 -1.50 11.86
CA ARG A 265 10.46 -0.31 12.06
C ARG A 265 10.60 0.65 10.89
N PHE A 266 9.49 1.26 10.50
CA PHE A 266 9.41 2.32 9.50
C PHE A 266 8.54 3.46 10.03
N SER A 267 8.63 4.62 9.39
CA SER A 267 7.71 5.73 9.58
C SER A 267 6.94 5.95 8.29
N TYR A 268 5.62 5.86 8.34
CA TYR A 268 4.77 6.33 7.24
C TYR A 268 4.33 7.76 7.50
N THR A 269 4.49 8.66 6.53
CA THR A 269 4.00 10.04 6.65
C THR A 269 2.69 10.18 5.89
N VAL A 270 1.63 10.61 6.58
CA VAL A 270 0.39 11.09 5.92
C VAL A 270 0.64 12.51 5.40
N ALA A 271 0.24 12.78 4.16
CA ALA A 271 0.38 14.10 3.55
C ALA A 271 -0.63 15.10 4.13
N ASN A 272 -0.30 16.39 4.01
CA ASN A 272 -1.28 17.44 4.25
C ASN A 272 -2.17 17.59 3.01
N ALA A 273 -3.48 17.68 3.19
CA ALA A 273 -4.50 17.99 2.20
C ALA A 273 -4.81 19.50 2.22
N ALA A 274 -5.48 20.03 1.21
CA ALA A 274 -5.97 21.41 1.28
C ALA A 274 -7.28 21.46 2.10
N PRO A 275 -7.52 22.53 2.89
CA PRO A 275 -8.83 22.77 3.45
C PRO A 275 -9.83 23.01 2.30
N LYS A 276 -11.08 22.62 2.50
CA LYS A 276 -12.17 22.80 1.54
C LYS A 276 -13.29 23.60 2.19
N ILE A 277 -13.70 24.71 1.56
CA ILE A 277 -14.94 25.40 1.92
C ILE A 277 -16.12 24.55 1.40
N VAL A 278 -17.11 24.31 2.24
CA VAL A 278 -18.25 23.40 1.97
C VAL A 278 -19.58 24.15 1.94
N SER A 279 -19.71 25.18 2.78
CA SER A 279 -20.79 26.17 2.67
C SER A 279 -20.34 27.51 3.23
N ILE A 280 -20.88 28.58 2.65
CA ILE A 280 -20.70 29.98 3.07
C ILE A 280 -22.06 30.55 3.49
N PRO A 281 -22.11 31.70 4.19
CA PRO A 281 -23.36 32.42 4.42
C PRO A 281 -24.05 32.83 3.11
N ALA A 282 -25.32 33.24 3.20
CA ALA A 282 -26.03 33.83 2.07
C ALA A 282 -25.31 35.08 1.56
N ALA A 283 -25.32 35.25 0.24
CA ALA A 283 -24.88 36.47 -0.44
C ALA A 283 -25.64 37.70 0.10
N PRO A 284 -24.97 38.78 0.54
CA PRO A 284 -25.65 39.97 1.00
C PRO A 284 -26.22 40.77 -0.18
N SER A 285 -27.42 41.31 0.04
CA SER A 285 -28.14 42.14 -0.92
C SER A 285 -28.96 43.20 -0.20
N GLY A 286 -29.12 44.37 -0.84
CA GLY A 286 -29.87 45.51 -0.31
C GLY A 286 -29.89 46.66 -1.32
N ASP A 287 -30.67 47.69 -1.02
CA ASP A 287 -30.78 48.89 -1.84
C ASP A 287 -29.65 49.91 -1.48
N PRO A 288 -29.35 50.92 -2.33
CA PRO A 288 -28.38 51.95 -2.01
C PRO A 288 -28.74 52.70 -0.71
N GLY A 289 -27.82 52.77 0.24
CA GLY A 289 -28.05 53.29 1.59
C GLY A 289 -28.48 52.25 2.64
N GLU A 290 -28.71 50.98 2.27
CA GLU A 290 -29.06 49.90 3.21
C GLU A 290 -27.87 49.03 3.64
N ASP A 291 -28.06 48.24 4.71
CA ASP A 291 -27.05 47.33 5.26
C ASP A 291 -26.89 46.04 4.45
N ILE A 292 -25.82 45.96 3.67
CA ILE A 292 -25.40 44.78 2.89
C ILE A 292 -24.46 43.88 3.69
N SER A 293 -24.78 43.62 4.96
CA SER A 293 -23.87 42.97 5.92
C SER A 293 -23.80 41.44 5.74
N LEU A 294 -22.59 40.91 5.51
CA LEU A 294 -22.34 39.47 5.34
C LEU A 294 -22.29 38.78 6.71
N LYS A 295 -23.24 37.87 6.99
CA LYS A 295 -23.40 37.24 8.31
C LYS A 295 -23.97 35.83 8.24
N GLY A 296 -23.36 34.89 8.97
CA GLY A 296 -23.86 33.51 9.08
C GLY A 296 -22.77 32.51 9.48
N GLU A 297 -23.00 31.23 9.18
CA GLU A 297 -21.99 30.17 9.36
C GLU A 297 -21.17 29.97 8.09
N ILE A 298 -19.85 29.79 8.24
CA ILE A 298 -18.98 29.17 7.23
C ILE A 298 -18.60 27.76 7.70
N VAL A 299 -18.71 26.78 6.81
CA VAL A 299 -18.34 25.38 7.05
C VAL A 299 -17.15 25.00 6.18
N ILE A 300 -16.11 24.48 6.81
CA ILE A 300 -14.84 24.10 6.19
C ILE A 300 -14.59 22.64 6.56
N ILE A 301 -14.13 21.81 5.63
CA ILE A 301 -13.61 20.47 5.90
C ILE A 301 -12.12 20.45 5.59
N ASP A 302 -11.33 20.05 6.57
CA ASP A 302 -9.91 19.77 6.42
C ASP A 302 -9.66 18.34 6.90
N THR A 303 -9.31 17.45 6.00
CA THR A 303 -9.17 16.02 6.31
C THR A 303 -7.97 15.71 7.21
N ASN A 304 -7.08 16.67 7.50
CA ASN A 304 -6.02 16.50 8.48
C ASN A 304 -6.42 16.94 9.91
N ALA A 305 -7.63 17.50 10.11
CA ALA A 305 -8.10 17.99 11.40
C ALA A 305 -8.69 16.89 12.32
N ASP A 306 -7.83 16.02 12.88
CA ASP A 306 -8.22 14.97 13.84
C ASP A 306 -8.32 15.43 15.32
N ASP A 307 -8.61 14.48 16.22
CA ASP A 307 -8.77 14.68 17.67
C ASP A 307 -7.57 15.35 18.36
N ARG A 308 -6.37 15.20 17.79
CA ARG A 308 -5.10 15.73 18.33
C ARG A 308 -4.60 16.94 17.56
N ASN A 309 -5.37 17.37 16.56
CA ASN A 309 -4.98 18.36 15.57
C ASN A 309 -6.13 19.34 15.26
N ALA A 310 -7.01 19.59 16.24
CA ALA A 310 -8.17 20.49 16.19
C ALA A 310 -7.85 22.00 16.01
N ASN A 311 -6.64 22.32 15.56
CA ASN A 311 -6.17 23.67 15.25
C ASN A 311 -5.59 23.78 13.82
N GLU A 312 -5.82 22.77 12.96
CA GLU A 312 -5.36 22.77 11.55
C GLU A 312 -5.83 24.02 10.79
N VAL A 313 -7.12 24.37 10.93
CA VAL A 313 -7.68 25.62 10.40
C VAL A 313 -7.82 26.61 11.55
N ALA A 314 -7.08 27.72 11.48
CA ALA A 314 -7.09 28.78 12.48
C ALA A 314 -8.13 29.86 12.15
N GLN A 315 -8.72 30.49 13.17
CA GLN A 315 -9.65 31.62 12.96
C GLN A 315 -9.05 32.78 12.17
N SER A 316 -7.73 32.99 12.30
CA SER A 316 -6.97 34.06 11.63
C SER A 316 -6.56 33.76 10.19
N SER A 317 -6.79 32.54 9.69
CA SER A 317 -6.56 32.21 8.28
C SER A 317 -7.83 32.31 7.42
N ILE A 318 -9.00 32.45 8.03
CA ILE A 318 -10.29 32.69 7.36
C ILE A 318 -10.45 34.18 7.09
N LYS A 319 -10.49 34.56 5.81
CA LYS A 319 -10.44 35.96 5.36
C LYS A 319 -11.41 36.21 4.21
N LEU A 320 -11.60 37.48 3.88
CA LEU A 320 -12.11 37.91 2.58
C LEU A 320 -10.93 38.33 1.68
N ASP A 321 -11.02 38.03 0.40
CA ASP A 321 -9.96 38.24 -0.60
C ASP A 321 -9.82 39.70 -1.07
N GLY A 322 -10.63 40.61 -0.52
CA GLY A 322 -10.53 42.04 -0.72
C GLY A 322 -11.89 42.73 -0.73
N HIS A 323 -11.86 44.06 -0.94
CA HIS A 323 -13.07 44.81 -1.26
C HIS A 323 -13.41 44.66 -2.75
N PRO A 324 -14.67 44.37 -3.13
CA PRO A 324 -15.08 44.36 -4.53
C PRO A 324 -14.76 45.67 -5.25
N VAL A 325 -14.35 45.58 -6.52
CA VAL A 325 -14.07 46.74 -7.35
C VAL A 325 -15.39 47.43 -7.75
N GLY A 326 -15.47 48.74 -7.55
CA GLY A 326 -16.64 49.54 -7.93
C GLY A 326 -17.83 49.47 -6.97
N LEU A 327 -17.71 48.73 -5.85
CA LEU A 327 -18.62 48.82 -4.72
C LEU A 327 -18.12 49.94 -3.80
N GLU A 328 -19.01 50.83 -3.37
CA GLU A 328 -18.72 51.80 -2.31
C GLU A 328 -19.56 51.52 -1.05
N THR A 329 -18.88 51.57 0.10
CA THR A 329 -19.46 51.20 1.39
C THR A 329 -19.19 52.23 2.46
N THR A 330 -20.04 52.24 3.49
CA THR A 330 -19.75 52.84 4.79
C THR A 330 -19.51 51.70 5.81
N PRO A 331 -18.36 51.66 6.50
CA PRO A 331 -17.14 52.44 6.26
C PRO A 331 -16.47 52.07 4.93
N ASP A 332 -15.64 52.98 4.38
CA ASP A 332 -14.95 52.76 3.11
C ASP A 332 -14.16 51.45 3.08
N GLY A 333 -14.27 50.71 1.96
CA GLY A 333 -13.54 49.48 1.73
C GLY A 333 -13.92 48.32 2.65
N ALA A 334 -15.13 48.30 3.22
CA ALA A 334 -15.51 47.43 4.33
C ALA A 334 -15.08 45.95 4.18
N PHE A 335 -15.39 45.31 3.05
CA PHE A 335 -15.04 43.90 2.79
C PHE A 335 -13.53 43.61 2.63
N GLY A 336 -12.70 44.63 2.43
CA GLY A 336 -11.23 44.50 2.45
C GLY A 336 -10.59 44.64 3.84
N GLN A 337 -11.40 44.90 4.87
CA GLN A 337 -10.96 44.98 6.27
C GLN A 337 -11.19 43.63 6.98
N ASN A 338 -10.58 43.43 8.16
CA ASN A 338 -10.68 42.19 8.94
C ASN A 338 -12.13 41.67 9.07
N LEU A 339 -12.31 40.39 8.76
CA LEU A 339 -13.52 39.61 9.02
C LEU A 339 -13.64 39.29 10.52
N ARG A 340 -14.83 39.40 11.11
CA ARG A 340 -15.07 38.90 12.47
C ARG A 340 -15.35 37.40 12.37
N VAL A 341 -14.52 36.57 13.03
CA VAL A 341 -14.63 35.10 13.04
C VAL A 341 -14.76 34.63 14.49
N THR A 342 -15.81 33.86 14.81
CA THR A 342 -16.18 33.52 16.20
C THR A 342 -16.73 32.09 16.33
N ASN A 343 -17.03 31.68 17.57
CA ASN A 343 -17.80 30.47 17.92
C ASN A 343 -17.34 29.16 17.25
N ARG A 344 -16.03 28.89 17.21
CA ARG A 344 -15.47 27.67 16.60
C ARG A 344 -16.16 26.39 17.12
N ARG A 345 -16.73 25.63 16.19
CA ARG A 345 -17.17 24.24 16.38
C ARG A 345 -16.27 23.35 15.52
N HIS A 346 -15.89 22.17 16.03
CA HIS A 346 -15.04 21.20 15.31
C HIS A 346 -15.59 19.79 15.50
N ASP A 347 -15.70 19.04 14.41
CA ASP A 347 -16.06 17.63 14.37
C ASP A 347 -14.85 16.82 13.83
N PRO A 348 -14.03 16.23 14.72
CA PRO A 348 -12.85 15.46 14.32
C PRO A 348 -13.18 14.15 13.58
N THR A 349 -14.45 13.74 13.51
CA THR A 349 -14.87 12.56 12.71
C THR A 349 -15.05 12.88 11.23
N LYS A 350 -15.13 14.16 10.88
CA LYS A 350 -15.25 14.67 9.50
C LYS A 350 -14.14 15.64 9.08
N GLY A 351 -13.25 16.01 10.01
CA GLY A 351 -12.31 17.11 9.80
C GLY A 351 -13.02 18.47 9.68
N GLN A 352 -14.28 18.55 10.11
CA GLN A 352 -15.15 19.69 9.82
C GLN A 352 -15.00 20.77 10.89
N TYR A 353 -14.78 22.01 10.46
CA TYR A 353 -14.93 23.21 11.27
C TYR A 353 -16.19 23.97 10.85
N THR A 354 -16.84 24.60 11.82
CA THR A 354 -17.89 25.59 11.60
C THR A 354 -17.59 26.84 12.43
N TYR A 355 -17.70 28.00 11.79
CA TYR A 355 -17.42 29.30 12.40
C TYR A 355 -18.55 30.29 12.14
N ASP A 356 -18.88 31.09 13.14
CA ASP A 356 -19.84 32.19 13.00
C ASP A 356 -19.06 33.41 12.52
N ILE A 357 -19.42 33.95 11.36
CA ILE A 357 -18.73 35.06 10.71
C ILE A 357 -19.63 36.26 10.48
N GLU A 358 -19.04 37.46 10.55
CA GLU A 358 -19.75 38.74 10.45
C GLU A 358 -18.83 39.82 9.83
N ARG A 359 -19.34 40.51 8.79
CA ARG A 359 -18.70 41.68 8.18
C ARG A 359 -19.78 42.70 7.86
N ASN A 360 -19.88 43.72 8.71
CA ASN A 360 -20.87 44.77 8.55
C ASN A 360 -20.41 45.81 7.52
N ALA A 361 -21.36 46.28 6.71
CA ALA A 361 -21.22 47.32 5.71
C ALA A 361 -22.60 47.85 5.31
N THR A 362 -22.70 49.16 5.11
CA THR A 362 -23.85 49.82 4.48
C THR A 362 -23.44 50.21 3.06
N ALA A 363 -24.29 49.99 2.05
CA ALA A 363 -24.05 50.53 0.71
C ALA A 363 -24.11 52.06 0.77
N LYS A 364 -23.29 52.78 -0.01
CA LYS A 364 -23.42 54.25 -0.07
C LYS A 364 -24.74 54.65 -0.74
N TYR A 365 -25.12 55.90 -0.52
CA TYR A 365 -26.25 56.55 -1.19
C TYR A 365 -25.79 57.91 -1.75
N PRO A 366 -26.04 58.20 -3.04
CA PRO A 366 -26.48 57.26 -4.07
C PRO A 366 -25.37 56.22 -4.39
N HIS A 367 -25.73 55.10 -5.02
CA HIS A 367 -24.76 54.10 -5.50
C HIS A 367 -25.33 53.24 -6.63
N PRO A 368 -24.59 52.97 -7.72
CA PRO A 368 -25.07 52.13 -8.82
C PRO A 368 -25.59 50.75 -8.37
N HIS A 369 -26.62 50.23 -9.06
CA HIS A 369 -27.01 48.83 -8.92
C HIS A 369 -26.00 47.90 -9.60
N GLY A 370 -25.92 46.65 -9.14
CA GLY A 370 -25.07 45.65 -9.77
C GLY A 370 -24.63 44.51 -8.86
N THR A 371 -23.85 43.60 -9.43
CA THR A 371 -23.21 42.47 -8.75
C THR A 371 -21.73 42.74 -8.56
N TYR A 372 -21.24 42.55 -7.33
CA TYR A 372 -19.90 42.92 -6.90
C TYR A 372 -19.23 41.74 -6.18
N ASP A 373 -18.22 41.14 -6.80
CA ASP A 373 -17.61 39.91 -6.31
C ASP A 373 -16.43 40.15 -5.36
N THR A 374 -16.36 39.32 -4.32
CA THR A 374 -15.17 39.03 -3.52
C THR A 374 -15.06 37.51 -3.36
N GLY A 375 -14.19 37.02 -2.48
CA GLY A 375 -14.09 35.61 -2.13
C GLY A 375 -13.77 35.44 -0.66
N PHE A 376 -14.11 34.28 -0.09
CA PHE A 376 -13.45 33.80 1.11
C PHE A 376 -12.15 33.09 0.73
N SER A 377 -11.09 33.29 1.51
CA SER A 377 -9.93 32.38 1.54
C SER A 377 -9.76 31.74 2.91
N VAL A 378 -9.26 30.51 2.91
CA VAL A 378 -8.89 29.74 4.10
C VAL A 378 -7.56 29.05 3.84
N THR A 379 -6.60 29.22 4.75
CA THR A 379 -5.32 28.50 4.75
C THR A 379 -5.24 27.56 5.96
N ASP A 380 -4.68 26.35 5.80
CA ASP A 380 -4.33 25.48 6.92
C ASP A 380 -3.02 25.95 7.63
N LYS A 381 -2.52 25.18 8.61
CA LYS A 381 -1.29 25.52 9.33
C LYS A 381 0.00 25.24 8.52
N GLU A 382 -0.07 24.37 7.52
CA GLU A 382 1.05 23.91 6.68
C GLU A 382 1.21 24.72 5.38
N GLY A 383 0.23 25.58 5.06
CA GLY A 383 0.26 26.54 3.97
C GLY A 383 -0.56 26.20 2.73
N LYS A 384 -1.37 25.13 2.69
CA LYS A 384 -2.34 24.96 1.58
C LYS A 384 -3.58 25.81 1.83
N SER A 385 -4.24 26.23 0.76
CA SER A 385 -5.43 27.08 0.82
C SER A 385 -6.53 26.62 -0.15
N ALA A 386 -7.76 27.05 0.15
CA ALA A 386 -8.85 27.13 -0.82
C ALA A 386 -9.53 28.50 -0.73
N SER A 387 -10.18 28.89 -1.83
CA SER A 387 -11.07 30.06 -1.89
C SER A 387 -12.43 29.68 -2.48
N GLU A 388 -13.47 30.42 -2.08
CA GLU A 388 -14.86 30.27 -2.57
C GLU A 388 -15.44 31.67 -2.84
N PRO A 389 -16.04 31.95 -4.00
CA PRO A 389 -16.52 33.29 -4.36
C PRO A 389 -17.75 33.73 -3.55
N VAL A 390 -17.91 35.04 -3.39
CA VAL A 390 -19.05 35.70 -2.74
C VAL A 390 -19.48 36.89 -3.59
N THR A 391 -20.64 36.80 -4.22
CA THR A 391 -21.27 37.93 -4.92
C THR A 391 -22.09 38.77 -3.93
N ILE A 392 -21.97 40.09 -4.03
CA ILE A 392 -22.78 41.08 -3.30
C ILE A 392 -23.71 41.76 -4.31
N THR A 393 -24.97 41.98 -3.99
CA THR A 393 -25.95 42.56 -4.94
C THR A 393 -26.54 43.87 -4.44
N ILE A 394 -26.23 44.98 -5.12
CA ILE A 394 -26.95 46.24 -4.96
C ILE A 394 -28.15 46.24 -5.90
N ASN A 395 -29.34 46.41 -5.33
CA ASN A 395 -30.59 46.37 -6.08
C ASN A 395 -30.81 47.63 -6.92
N ASN A 396 -31.69 47.53 -7.92
CA ASN A 396 -32.17 48.68 -8.69
C ASN A 396 -33.48 49.20 -8.12
N THR A 397 -33.41 50.25 -7.31
CA THR A 397 -34.55 50.95 -6.70
C THR A 397 -35.24 51.86 -7.72
N PRO A 398 -36.58 52.00 -7.73
CA PRO A 398 -37.26 52.99 -8.57
C PRO A 398 -37.07 54.43 -8.04
N PRO A 399 -37.06 55.45 -8.92
CA PRO A 399 -36.93 56.84 -8.50
C PRO A 399 -38.17 57.37 -7.76
N GLU A 400 -37.96 58.26 -6.79
CA GLU A 400 -39.01 58.95 -6.03
C GLU A 400 -39.25 60.35 -6.62
N ALA A 401 -40.49 60.62 -7.03
CA ALA A 401 -40.91 61.90 -7.60
C ALA A 401 -41.67 62.78 -6.58
N SER A 402 -41.31 64.06 -6.47
CA SER A 402 -41.90 64.98 -5.50
C SER A 402 -42.22 66.36 -6.11
N PHE A 403 -43.41 66.90 -5.82
CA PHE A 403 -43.90 68.16 -6.40
C PHE A 403 -44.15 69.22 -5.32
N THR A 404 -43.66 70.45 -5.55
CA THR A 404 -44.07 71.61 -4.76
C THR A 404 -45.24 72.29 -5.46
N ALA A 405 -46.42 72.26 -4.83
CA ALA A 405 -47.59 72.96 -5.34
C ALA A 405 -47.39 74.49 -5.37
N PRO A 406 -48.00 75.22 -6.33
CA PRO A 406 -47.99 76.69 -6.35
C PRO A 406 -48.50 77.29 -5.02
N ARG A 407 -47.87 78.39 -4.59
CA ARG A 407 -48.13 79.06 -3.29
C ARG A 407 -48.90 80.38 -3.52
N PRO A 408 -49.82 80.80 -2.62
CA PRO A 408 -50.66 81.98 -2.88
C PRO A 408 -49.83 83.28 -2.94
N PRO A 409 -50.30 84.32 -3.67
CA PRO A 409 -51.66 84.48 -4.19
C PRO A 409 -51.98 83.76 -5.51
N ASN A 410 -50.98 83.24 -6.23
CA ASN A 410 -51.13 82.60 -7.55
C ASN A 410 -51.64 81.16 -7.41
N ASN A 411 -52.79 81.00 -6.75
CA ASN A 411 -53.19 79.77 -6.08
C ASN A 411 -54.01 78.80 -6.94
N ALA A 412 -54.04 79.01 -8.26
CA ALA A 412 -54.78 78.19 -9.19
C ALA A 412 -53.98 77.93 -10.47
N PHE A 413 -54.30 76.82 -11.12
CA PHE A 413 -54.29 76.76 -12.58
C PHE A 413 -55.35 77.76 -13.07
N HIS A 414 -54.93 79.00 -13.29
CA HIS A 414 -55.82 80.12 -13.61
C HIS A 414 -56.34 80.04 -15.05
N SER A 415 -57.35 79.20 -15.28
CA SER A 415 -58.05 79.14 -16.56
C SER A 415 -58.53 80.54 -16.97
N ASN A 416 -58.07 81.00 -18.14
CA ASN A 416 -58.50 82.22 -18.83
C ASN A 416 -58.04 83.59 -18.25
N ASP A 417 -57.01 83.66 -17.38
CA ASP A 417 -56.47 84.96 -16.93
C ASP A 417 -55.12 85.38 -17.55
N GLY A 418 -54.53 84.50 -18.37
CA GLY A 418 -53.30 84.75 -19.13
C GLY A 418 -52.02 84.76 -18.29
N LYS A 419 -52.05 84.35 -17.01
CA LYS A 419 -50.85 84.27 -16.16
C LYS A 419 -50.23 82.88 -16.18
N SER A 420 -48.92 82.83 -16.35
CA SER A 420 -48.14 81.60 -16.27
C SER A 420 -48.10 81.01 -14.86
N VAL A 421 -48.21 79.69 -14.76
CA VAL A 421 -47.99 78.93 -13.52
C VAL A 421 -46.58 78.32 -13.54
N SER A 422 -45.82 78.42 -12.46
CA SER A 422 -44.55 77.69 -12.31
C SER A 422 -44.72 76.53 -11.35
N VAL A 423 -44.74 75.30 -11.89
CA VAL A 423 -44.57 74.08 -11.10
C VAL A 423 -43.08 73.80 -10.97
N THR A 424 -42.66 73.45 -9.75
CA THR A 424 -41.30 72.97 -9.44
C THR A 424 -41.40 71.67 -8.68
N GLY A 425 -40.57 70.69 -9.04
CA GLY A 425 -40.45 69.45 -8.28
C GLY A 425 -39.00 68.96 -8.23
N THR A 426 -38.82 67.85 -7.54
CA THR A 426 -37.53 67.17 -7.37
C THR A 426 -37.75 65.68 -7.54
N ASP A 427 -37.01 65.08 -8.46
CA ASP A 427 -36.96 63.63 -8.63
C ASP A 427 -35.62 63.13 -8.09
N LYS A 428 -35.68 62.01 -7.38
CA LYS A 428 -34.55 61.37 -6.71
C LYS A 428 -34.38 59.96 -7.24
N ASP A 429 -33.14 59.51 -7.36
CA ASP A 429 -32.83 58.12 -7.64
C ASP A 429 -31.73 57.62 -6.70
N ALA A 430 -31.96 56.48 -6.04
CA ALA A 430 -31.01 55.86 -5.13
C ALA A 430 -29.76 55.37 -5.87
N ILE A 431 -29.86 55.05 -7.16
CA ILE A 431 -28.70 54.72 -8.00
C ILE A 431 -28.03 55.94 -8.66
N GLY A 432 -28.47 57.16 -8.29
CA GLY A 432 -27.88 58.44 -8.69
C GLY A 432 -28.60 59.11 -9.84
N TRP A 433 -28.60 60.45 -9.86
CA TRP A 433 -29.47 61.24 -10.76
C TRP A 433 -29.29 60.93 -12.26
N MET A 434 -28.11 60.46 -12.67
CA MET A 434 -27.81 60.09 -14.06
C MET A 434 -28.55 58.85 -14.56
N ALA A 435 -29.16 58.06 -13.66
CA ALA A 435 -29.96 56.90 -14.02
C ALA A 435 -31.41 57.26 -14.42
N ILE A 436 -31.87 58.48 -14.13
CA ILE A 436 -33.23 58.93 -14.40
C ILE A 436 -33.43 59.09 -15.91
N ALA A 437 -33.89 58.02 -16.56
CA ALA A 437 -33.98 57.91 -18.01
C ALA A 437 -34.94 58.93 -18.66
N SER A 438 -36.04 59.24 -17.98
CA SER A 438 -37.06 60.18 -18.43
C SER A 438 -37.89 60.73 -17.27
N ILE A 439 -38.17 62.03 -17.28
CA ILE A 439 -39.16 62.66 -16.41
C ILE A 439 -40.28 63.21 -17.31
N GLU A 440 -41.52 62.96 -16.93
CA GLU A 440 -42.73 63.31 -17.65
C GLU A 440 -43.72 64.02 -16.73
N ILE A 441 -44.28 65.14 -17.19
CA ILE A 441 -45.29 65.92 -16.47
C ILE A 441 -46.52 66.06 -17.37
N ASP A 442 -47.62 65.46 -16.97
CA ASP A 442 -48.93 65.66 -17.60
C ASP A 442 -49.65 66.86 -16.97
N ALA A 443 -49.88 67.90 -17.76
CA ALA A 443 -50.68 69.07 -17.38
C ALA A 443 -51.99 69.19 -18.17
N THR A 444 -52.40 68.15 -18.91
CA THR A 444 -53.59 68.17 -19.78
C THR A 444 -54.88 68.45 -19.00
N ALA A 445 -55.00 67.92 -17.78
CA ALA A 445 -56.10 68.20 -16.85
C ALA A 445 -56.22 69.68 -16.44
N ALA A 446 -55.18 70.49 -16.65
CA ALA A 446 -55.14 71.93 -16.42
C ALA A 446 -55.16 72.77 -17.71
N GLY A 447 -55.40 72.14 -18.88
CA GLY A 447 -55.36 72.81 -20.19
C GLY A 447 -53.95 73.00 -20.77
N GLY A 448 -52.93 72.39 -20.17
CA GLY A 448 -51.56 72.34 -20.71
C GLY A 448 -51.31 71.12 -21.59
N GLY A 449 -50.03 70.88 -21.92
CA GLY A 449 -49.59 69.66 -22.62
C GLY A 449 -49.00 68.60 -21.70
N THR A 450 -48.41 67.57 -22.32
CA THR A 450 -47.48 66.64 -21.67
C THR A 450 -46.05 67.10 -21.96
N TYR A 451 -45.23 67.29 -20.92
CA TYR A 451 -43.85 67.79 -21.03
C TYR A 451 -42.88 66.68 -20.64
N ARG A 452 -41.85 66.43 -21.45
CA ARG A 452 -40.84 65.39 -21.21
C ARG A 452 -39.41 65.96 -21.21
N MET A 453 -38.54 65.41 -20.39
CA MET A 453 -37.09 65.61 -20.56
C MET A 453 -36.60 64.97 -21.88
N ASN A 454 -35.50 65.51 -22.41
CA ASN A 454 -34.75 65.03 -23.57
C ASN A 454 -35.47 65.03 -24.94
N ASP A 455 -36.77 65.33 -25.03
CA ASP A 455 -37.57 65.36 -26.27
C ASP A 455 -37.32 66.61 -27.16
N GLY A 456 -36.09 67.16 -27.13
CA GLY A 456 -35.65 68.34 -27.89
C GLY A 456 -36.29 69.70 -27.51
N VAL A 457 -37.49 69.69 -26.94
CA VAL A 457 -38.29 70.89 -26.62
C VAL A 457 -37.90 71.46 -25.25
N LYS A 458 -37.14 72.57 -25.26
CA LYS A 458 -36.74 73.30 -24.03
C LYS A 458 -37.95 73.97 -23.34
N THR A 459 -38.64 73.21 -22.50
CA THR A 459 -39.76 73.69 -21.64
C THR A 459 -39.60 73.34 -20.17
N LEU A 460 -38.64 72.47 -19.84
CA LEU A 460 -38.33 72.05 -18.47
C LEU A 460 -36.90 72.47 -18.12
N ASP A 461 -36.75 73.44 -17.22
CA ASP A 461 -35.45 73.80 -16.63
C ASP A 461 -35.04 72.67 -15.68
N VAL A 462 -34.00 71.90 -16.05
CA VAL A 462 -33.44 70.83 -15.21
C VAL A 462 -32.17 71.33 -14.53
N THR A 463 -32.01 71.07 -13.24
CA THR A 463 -30.80 71.43 -12.49
C THR A 463 -30.50 70.36 -11.45
N GLN A 464 -29.30 69.80 -11.47
CA GLN A 464 -28.81 68.90 -10.43
C GLN A 464 -28.87 69.60 -9.07
N THR A 465 -29.46 68.96 -8.06
CA THR A 465 -29.57 69.50 -6.68
C THR A 465 -28.83 68.69 -5.63
N GLY A 466 -28.31 67.53 -6.02
CA GLY A 466 -27.44 66.65 -5.23
C GLY A 466 -26.89 65.56 -6.15
N ASP A 467 -26.19 64.59 -5.59
CA ASP A 467 -25.71 63.44 -6.38
C ASP A 467 -26.85 62.42 -6.67
N ASP A 468 -27.91 62.49 -5.88
CA ASP A 468 -29.13 61.67 -5.97
C ASP A 468 -30.26 62.31 -6.80
N SER A 469 -30.21 63.62 -7.05
CA SER A 469 -31.43 64.38 -7.36
C SER A 469 -31.30 65.46 -8.43
N VAL A 470 -32.36 65.57 -9.24
CA VAL A 470 -32.62 66.71 -10.14
C VAL A 470 -33.83 67.50 -9.64
N ARG A 471 -33.72 68.83 -9.70
CA ARG A 471 -34.88 69.73 -9.68
C ARG A 471 -35.33 70.00 -11.11
N PHE A 472 -36.63 69.95 -11.32
CA PHE A 472 -37.27 70.38 -12.56
C PHE A 472 -38.18 71.59 -12.31
N LYS A 473 -38.32 72.43 -13.33
CA LYS A 473 -39.24 73.59 -13.33
C LYS A 473 -39.85 73.79 -14.71
N ILE A 474 -41.17 73.93 -14.79
CA ILE A 474 -41.85 74.30 -16.05
C ILE A 474 -41.58 75.78 -16.34
N VAL A 475 -41.14 76.08 -17.57
CA VAL A 475 -40.85 77.45 -18.02
C VAL A 475 -42.16 78.19 -18.31
N PRO A 476 -42.41 79.38 -17.72
CA PRO A 476 -43.72 80.05 -17.71
C PRO A 476 -44.32 80.36 -19.09
N ASP A 477 -43.49 80.58 -20.10
CA ASP A 477 -43.94 80.95 -21.47
C ASP A 477 -44.66 79.79 -22.20
N SER A 478 -44.65 78.58 -21.63
CA SER A 478 -45.32 77.38 -22.17
C SER A 478 -46.80 77.23 -21.77
N PHE A 479 -47.32 78.11 -20.91
CA PHE A 479 -48.75 78.17 -20.53
C PHE A 479 -49.55 79.15 -21.41
N LEU A 480 -49.57 78.92 -22.72
CA LEU A 480 -50.50 79.60 -23.62
C LEU A 480 -51.73 78.73 -23.87
N HIS A 481 -52.84 79.07 -23.22
CA HIS A 481 -54.17 78.56 -23.57
C HIS A 481 -54.54 79.02 -24.99
N THR A 482 -54.28 78.18 -25.99
CA THR A 482 -55.00 78.23 -27.27
C THR A 482 -56.40 77.69 -27.05
N VAL A 483 -57.40 78.47 -27.46
CA VAL A 483 -58.84 78.21 -27.27
C VAL A 483 -59.36 77.19 -28.29
#